data_AF-A0A0M0J6A1-F1
#
_entry.id   AF-A0A0M0J6A1-F1
#
_cell.length_a   1.000
_cell.length_b   1.000
_cell.length_c   1.000
_cell.angle_alpha   90.00
_cell.angle_beta   90.00
_cell.angle_gamma   90.00
#
_symmetry.space_group_name_H-M   'P 1'
#
loop_
_entity.id
_entity.type
_entity.pdbx_description
1 polymer ?
#
loop_
_entity_poly.entity_id
_entity_poly.type
_entity_poly.pdbx_seq_one_letter_code
_entity_poly.pdbx_strand_id
1 'polypeptide(L)'
;MRAAAEAEAPPMVERLDRAQAAGRLSGLESIVDVCKLAAAAGNDEGNDASLRRWKFPEPPKIAGACSRKMADEMFDALGAARATVPGLSEEAALSRLRALRAVCALVAEKTNAHWCGIYQVVQPSAGTDLGPFGGDNGAPNLLKLAYIGAPSRPYFPLTAAFAAGSNNSTVAMSGRAIVYHDILALPTDSPYYTCDARVRSEACVPIFGPAGSDKVIGIMDVEAFEPDVFRPAEALGLVLAACAQLSTADLLRGPLAAAPAAAAIGNAAIANASEVNAAIANAAEVNAADCAAWEAHSCRLPAKLSTADKEVLQRSITLADRSAYFALSTCPISHVAEQRMEQVSSLITADAYAKLFEPGVYRCAKCEDTLYDHTAKFVGPCLWPSFRAPHHPTKSLHCIDVAPGAYNQYTCAVKELYCKKCTLFLGHAFEDGATTGDTHPEARWRHCVLSLSLMFGALD
;
A
#
# COMPACT_ATOMS: atom_id res chain seq x y z
N MET A 1 6.96 -27.21 44.48
CA MET A 1 7.24 -25.81 44.12
C MET A 1 7.90 -25.80 42.75
N ARG A 2 7.13 -25.56 41.67
CA ARG A 2 7.72 -25.21 40.36
C ARG A 2 7.73 -23.69 40.30
N ALA A 3 8.94 -23.12 40.23
CA ALA A 3 9.13 -21.70 39.99
C ALA A 3 8.49 -21.36 38.63
N ALA A 4 7.55 -20.41 38.64
CA ALA A 4 7.15 -19.75 37.41
C ALA A 4 8.37 -18.94 36.95
N ALA A 5 8.87 -19.22 35.76
CA ALA A 5 9.85 -18.36 35.11
C ALA A 5 9.16 -17.01 34.89
N GLU A 6 9.65 -15.96 35.54
CA GLU A 6 9.29 -14.59 35.21
C GLU A 6 9.70 -14.38 33.75
N ALA A 7 8.71 -14.20 32.87
CA ALA A 7 8.99 -13.85 31.49
C ALA A 7 9.67 -12.48 31.50
N GLU A 8 10.91 -12.43 31.03
CA GLU A 8 11.70 -11.20 30.91
C GLU A 8 10.90 -10.20 30.06
N ALA A 9 10.78 -8.96 30.55
CA ALA A 9 10.00 -7.93 29.86
C ALA A 9 10.58 -7.73 28.44
N PRO A 10 9.73 -7.64 27.40
CA PRO A 10 10.22 -7.56 26.04
C PRO A 10 11.02 -6.26 25.80
N PRO A 11 12.05 -6.28 24.95
CA PRO A 11 12.93 -5.13 24.76
C PRO A 11 12.17 -3.92 24.20
N MET A 12 12.55 -2.73 24.68
CA MET A 12 12.00 -1.44 24.22
C MET A 12 12.69 -0.91 22.97
N VAL A 13 13.92 -1.36 22.70
CA VAL A 13 14.68 -1.07 21.49
C VAL A 13 15.34 -2.35 20.99
N GLU A 14 15.21 -2.61 19.68
CA GLU A 14 15.91 -3.68 18.98
C GLU A 14 16.97 -3.09 18.05
N ARG A 15 18.14 -3.73 18.01
CA ARG A 15 19.18 -3.48 17.01
C ARG A 15 19.37 -4.74 16.20
N LEU A 16 18.95 -4.72 14.95
CA LEU A 16 18.97 -5.90 14.09
C LEU A 16 20.13 -5.79 13.10
N ASP A 17 21.00 -6.79 13.09
CA ASP A 17 21.92 -7.00 12.00
C ASP A 17 21.22 -7.54 10.75
N ARG A 18 21.96 -7.67 9.65
CA ARG A 18 21.44 -8.12 8.36
C ARG A 18 20.82 -9.52 8.42
N ALA A 19 21.41 -10.45 9.18
CA ALA A 19 20.93 -11.83 9.27
C ALA A 19 19.66 -11.90 10.11
N GLN A 20 19.61 -11.16 11.21
CA GLN A 20 18.43 -11.02 12.06
C GLN A 20 17.26 -10.39 11.28
N ALA A 21 17.53 -9.32 10.52
CA ALA A 21 16.54 -8.69 9.64
C ALA A 21 16.01 -9.65 8.56
N ALA A 22 16.89 -10.41 7.91
CA ALA A 22 16.49 -11.41 6.91
C ALA A 22 15.66 -12.55 7.53
N GLY A 23 16.00 -12.99 8.75
CA GLY A 23 15.23 -14.01 9.46
C GLY A 23 13.79 -13.60 9.76
N ARG A 24 13.54 -12.30 10.00
CA ARG A 24 12.17 -11.75 10.21
C ARG A 24 11.31 -11.74 8.94
N LEU A 25 11.92 -11.86 7.76
CA LEU A 25 11.21 -11.88 6.46
C LEU A 25 10.74 -13.28 6.04
N SER A 26 11.35 -14.33 6.62
CA SER A 26 11.01 -15.71 6.31
C SER A 26 9.56 -16.00 6.70
N GLY A 27 8.70 -16.38 5.74
CA GLY A 27 7.27 -16.58 5.95
C GLY A 27 6.38 -15.35 5.69
N LEU A 28 6.95 -14.23 5.24
CA LEU A 28 6.24 -12.99 4.86
C LEU A 28 6.44 -12.64 3.38
N GLU A 29 6.68 -13.64 2.52
CA GLU A 29 7.05 -13.47 1.11
C GLU A 29 5.99 -12.70 0.32
N SER A 30 4.72 -12.77 0.71
CA SER A 30 3.61 -12.03 0.07
C SER A 30 3.70 -10.51 0.25
N ILE A 31 4.42 -10.03 1.27
CA ILE A 31 4.60 -8.60 1.55
C ILE A 31 5.63 -7.98 0.60
N VAL A 32 6.59 -8.78 0.13
CA VAL A 32 7.67 -8.39 -0.78
C VAL A 32 7.14 -7.99 -2.16
N ASP A 33 6.04 -8.59 -2.62
CA ASP A 33 5.43 -8.26 -3.92
C ASP A 33 4.67 -6.93 -3.92
N VAL A 34 4.24 -6.44 -2.75
CA VAL A 34 3.51 -5.17 -2.60
C VAL A 34 4.41 -3.95 -2.93
N CYS A 35 5.71 -4.02 -2.58
CA CYS A 35 6.66 -2.95 -2.87
C CYS A 35 7.12 -2.92 -4.34
N LYS A 36 7.13 -4.07 -5.04
CA LYS A 36 7.35 -4.12 -6.49
C LYS A 36 6.27 -3.36 -7.26
N LEU A 37 5.02 -3.45 -6.77
CA LEU A 37 3.85 -2.82 -7.38
C LEU A 37 3.77 -1.31 -7.11
N ALA A 38 4.13 -0.85 -5.91
CA ALA A 38 4.18 0.59 -5.61
C ALA A 38 5.23 1.32 -6.45
N ALA A 39 6.38 0.69 -6.72
CA ALA A 39 7.39 1.22 -7.63
C ALA A 39 6.90 1.30 -9.09
N ALA A 40 6.10 0.33 -9.54
CA ALA A 40 5.51 0.31 -10.88
C ALA A 40 4.31 1.26 -11.05
N ALA A 41 3.60 1.57 -9.96
CA ALA A 41 2.43 2.47 -9.94
C ALA A 41 2.77 3.98 -9.89
N GLY A 42 4.06 4.34 -9.84
CA GLY A 42 4.55 5.73 -9.75
C GLY A 42 4.32 6.61 -10.99
N ASN A 43 3.25 6.42 -11.76
CA ASN A 43 2.90 7.23 -12.93
C ASN A 43 1.66 8.13 -12.72
N ASP A 44 1.35 8.46 -11.46
CA ASP A 44 0.29 9.42 -11.12
C ASP A 44 0.84 10.86 -11.20
N GLU A 45 0.38 11.65 -12.18
CA GLU A 45 0.74 13.08 -12.36
C GLU A 45 0.00 14.00 -11.38
N GLY A 46 -0.68 13.44 -10.37
CA GLY A 46 -1.38 14.16 -9.31
C GLY A 46 -0.45 14.86 -8.32
N ASN A 47 0.01 16.07 -8.68
CA ASN A 47 0.77 17.04 -7.87
C ASN A 47 2.29 16.83 -7.77
N ASP A 48 2.93 16.76 -8.95
CA ASP A 48 4.39 16.84 -9.10
C ASP A 48 5.03 18.05 -8.43
N ALA A 49 4.29 19.13 -8.17
CA ALA A 49 4.87 20.33 -7.55
C ALA A 49 5.51 20.02 -6.20
N SER A 50 4.87 19.17 -5.38
CA SER A 50 5.38 18.75 -4.07
C SER A 50 6.49 17.69 -4.13
N LEU A 51 6.61 16.98 -5.26
CA LEU A 51 7.70 16.03 -5.55
C LEU A 51 8.92 16.75 -6.09
N ARG A 52 8.70 17.78 -6.90
CA ARG A 52 9.75 18.61 -7.48
C ARG A 52 10.41 19.46 -6.41
N ARG A 53 9.60 20.07 -5.53
CA ARG A 53 10.06 20.96 -4.47
C ARG A 53 9.22 20.85 -3.21
N TRP A 54 9.86 20.91 -2.04
CA TRP A 54 9.15 20.95 -0.76
C TRP A 54 9.72 21.99 0.22
N LYS A 55 8.87 22.43 1.16
CA LYS A 55 9.30 23.21 2.32
C LYS A 55 9.99 22.33 3.34
N PHE A 56 11.00 22.88 3.99
CA PHE A 56 11.74 22.19 5.05
C PHE A 56 11.94 23.13 6.25
N PRO A 57 12.08 22.59 7.48
CA PRO A 57 12.40 23.39 8.66
C PRO A 57 13.76 24.07 8.51
N GLU A 58 13.96 25.22 9.13
CA GLU A 58 15.29 25.83 9.27
C GLU A 58 16.24 24.91 10.05
N PRO A 59 17.56 25.12 9.92
CA PRO A 59 18.51 24.42 10.77
C PRO A 59 18.24 24.78 12.23
N PRO A 60 18.24 23.79 13.13
CA PRO A 60 18.24 24.10 14.54
C PRO A 60 19.50 24.91 14.91
N LYS A 61 19.41 25.73 15.96
CA LYS A 61 20.60 26.34 16.57
C LYS A 61 21.48 25.32 17.32
N ILE A 62 20.95 24.12 17.57
CA ILE A 62 21.59 23.02 18.29
C ILE A 62 21.69 21.82 17.34
N ALA A 63 22.89 21.27 17.17
CA ALA A 63 23.11 20.10 16.32
C ALA A 63 22.21 18.92 16.75
N GLY A 64 21.54 18.29 15.79
CA GLY A 64 20.57 17.23 16.03
C GLY A 64 19.12 17.70 16.12
N ALA A 65 18.83 18.96 16.51
CA ALA A 65 17.45 19.41 16.70
C ALA A 65 16.63 19.65 15.39
N CYS A 66 15.30 19.74 15.46
CA CYS A 66 14.44 20.17 14.35
C CYS A 66 13.93 21.59 14.62
N SER A 67 14.07 22.52 13.67
CA SER A 67 13.51 23.87 13.86
C SER A 67 11.99 23.86 13.69
N ARG A 68 11.29 24.64 14.51
CA ARG A 68 9.85 24.89 14.34
C ARG A 68 9.56 25.95 13.28
N LYS A 69 10.57 26.70 12.84
CA LYS A 69 10.45 27.70 11.77
C LYS A 69 10.74 27.04 10.43
N MET A 70 9.92 27.29 9.42
CA MET A 70 10.16 26.83 8.04
C MET A 70 11.15 27.75 7.34
N ALA A 71 12.00 27.19 6.49
CA ALA A 71 12.90 27.96 5.65
C ALA A 71 12.12 28.79 4.60
N ASP A 72 12.66 29.96 4.27
CA ASP A 72 12.07 30.86 3.27
C ASP A 72 12.20 30.28 1.85
N GLU A 73 13.24 29.51 1.59
CA GLU A 73 13.46 28.80 0.33
C GLU A 73 12.71 27.46 0.25
N MET A 74 12.72 26.85 -0.93
CA MET A 74 12.16 25.51 -1.20
C MET A 74 13.31 24.59 -1.57
N PHE A 75 13.29 23.35 -1.10
CA PHE A 75 14.29 22.36 -1.50
C PHE A 75 14.00 21.85 -2.91
N ASP A 76 14.98 21.89 -3.82
CA ASP A 76 14.89 21.33 -5.17
C ASP A 76 15.19 19.82 -5.18
N ALA A 77 14.15 19.05 -4.91
CA ALA A 77 14.22 17.60 -4.83
C ALA A 77 14.45 16.93 -6.19
N LEU A 78 13.85 17.49 -7.26
CA LEU A 78 14.07 17.00 -8.62
C LEU A 78 15.52 17.22 -9.05
N GLY A 79 16.06 18.42 -8.82
CA GLY A 79 17.47 18.73 -9.08
C GLY A 79 18.41 17.82 -8.30
N ALA A 80 18.15 17.64 -6.99
CA ALA A 80 18.94 16.76 -6.14
C ALA A 80 18.89 15.29 -6.61
N ALA A 81 17.70 14.78 -6.95
CA ALA A 81 17.53 13.42 -7.47
C ALA A 81 18.29 13.21 -8.78
N ARG A 82 18.27 14.19 -9.70
CA ARG A 82 19.05 14.15 -10.94
C ARG A 82 20.55 14.18 -10.69
N ALA A 83 21.01 14.97 -9.73
CA ALA A 83 22.44 15.03 -9.38
C ALA A 83 23.00 13.69 -8.87
N THR A 84 22.14 12.81 -8.33
CA THR A 84 22.57 11.47 -7.87
C THR A 84 22.86 10.47 -8.99
N VAL A 85 22.39 10.73 -10.22
CA VAL A 85 22.53 9.83 -11.37
C VAL A 85 22.92 10.66 -12.60
N PRO A 86 24.20 10.62 -13.01
CA PRO A 86 24.66 11.37 -14.18
C PRO A 86 23.83 11.07 -15.43
N GLY A 87 23.36 12.11 -16.12
CA GLY A 87 22.58 11.99 -17.35
C GLY A 87 21.10 11.61 -17.17
N LEU A 88 20.58 11.54 -15.93
CA LEU A 88 19.18 11.24 -15.69
C LEU A 88 18.27 12.37 -16.25
N SER A 89 17.32 11.98 -17.11
CA SER A 89 16.31 12.91 -17.64
C SER A 89 15.40 13.39 -16.51
N GLU A 90 14.78 14.55 -16.71
CA GLU A 90 13.82 15.09 -15.75
C GLU A 90 12.64 14.14 -15.52
N GLU A 91 12.11 13.57 -16.59
CA GLU A 91 10.99 12.61 -16.55
C GLU A 91 11.35 11.34 -15.79
N ALA A 92 12.54 10.78 -16.04
CA ALA A 92 13.01 9.58 -15.33
C ALA A 92 13.26 9.87 -13.84
N ALA A 93 13.79 11.06 -13.51
CA ALA A 93 13.95 11.48 -12.13
C ALA A 93 12.61 11.67 -11.41
N LEU A 94 11.61 12.22 -12.10
CA LEU A 94 10.28 12.42 -11.54
C LEU A 94 9.54 11.09 -11.34
N SER A 95 9.59 10.18 -12.32
CA SER A 95 9.06 8.81 -12.19
C SER A 95 9.71 8.08 -11.01
N ARG A 96 11.03 8.21 -10.84
CA ARG A 96 11.75 7.69 -9.69
C ARG A 96 11.25 8.27 -8.36
N LEU A 97 11.06 9.58 -8.27
CA LEU A 97 10.53 10.24 -7.06
C LEU A 97 9.10 9.79 -6.74
N ARG A 98 8.24 9.62 -7.75
CA ARG A 98 6.89 9.09 -7.60
C ARG A 98 6.91 7.64 -7.08
N ALA A 99 7.72 6.78 -7.67
CA ALA A 99 7.90 5.39 -7.22
C ALA A 99 8.35 5.32 -5.75
N LEU A 100 9.34 6.12 -5.36
CA LEU A 100 9.80 6.18 -3.97
C LEU A 100 8.70 6.69 -3.03
N ARG A 101 7.93 7.72 -3.41
CA ARG A 101 6.83 8.24 -2.59
C ARG A 101 5.67 7.26 -2.47
N ALA A 102 5.38 6.50 -3.52
CA ALA A 102 4.39 5.43 -3.49
C ALA A 102 4.79 4.32 -2.50
N VAL A 103 6.07 3.95 -2.47
CA VAL A 103 6.59 3.01 -1.46
C VAL A 103 6.41 3.57 -0.05
N CYS A 104 6.75 4.85 0.19
CA CYS A 104 6.49 5.48 1.49
C CYS A 104 5.00 5.41 1.86
N ALA A 105 4.12 5.82 0.95
CA ALA A 105 2.67 5.89 1.16
C ALA A 105 2.09 4.54 1.56
N LEU A 106 2.50 3.49 0.84
CA LEU A 106 2.12 2.12 1.11
C LEU A 106 2.59 1.67 2.49
N VAL A 107 3.87 1.87 2.81
CA VAL A 107 4.43 1.44 4.10
C VAL A 107 3.68 2.12 5.24
N ALA A 108 3.51 3.44 5.19
CA ALA A 108 2.79 4.13 6.26
C ALA A 108 1.32 3.75 6.35
N GLU A 109 0.62 3.55 5.23
CA GLU A 109 -0.78 3.11 5.25
C GLU A 109 -0.90 1.75 5.93
N LYS A 110 -0.06 0.79 5.57
CA LYS A 110 -0.15 -0.59 6.07
C LYS A 110 0.38 -0.76 7.50
N THR A 111 1.30 0.10 7.95
CA THR A 111 1.75 0.09 9.34
C THR A 111 0.99 1.08 10.22
N ASN A 112 0.05 1.86 9.68
CA ASN A 112 -0.55 3.01 10.37
C ASN A 112 0.51 4.02 10.88
N ALA A 113 1.63 4.15 10.18
CA ALA A 113 2.65 5.12 10.53
C ALA A 113 2.24 6.52 10.08
N HIS A 114 2.71 7.51 10.83
CA HIS A 114 2.38 8.92 10.60
C HIS A 114 3.44 9.62 9.76
N TRP A 115 4.63 9.03 9.67
CA TRP A 115 5.73 9.52 8.88
C TRP A 115 6.49 8.34 8.26
N CYS A 116 6.91 8.49 7.00
CA CYS A 116 7.77 7.50 6.33
C CYS A 116 8.65 8.20 5.31
N GLY A 117 9.95 7.96 5.34
CA GLY A 117 10.93 8.57 4.44
C GLY A 117 11.93 7.58 3.88
N ILE A 118 12.33 7.79 2.63
CA ILE A 118 13.39 7.04 1.95
C ILE A 118 14.54 7.96 1.63
N TYR A 119 15.74 7.49 1.93
CA TYR A 119 16.98 8.24 1.81
C TYR A 119 17.99 7.47 0.98
N GLN A 120 18.80 8.20 0.22
CA GLN A 120 19.95 7.69 -0.52
C GLN A 120 21.24 8.18 0.13
N VAL A 121 22.24 7.31 0.25
CA VAL A 121 23.62 7.73 0.57
C VAL A 121 24.21 8.42 -0.65
N VAL A 122 24.60 9.68 -0.50
CA VAL A 122 25.20 10.51 -1.55
C VAL A 122 26.57 11.02 -1.12
N GLN A 123 27.48 11.10 -2.07
CA GLN A 123 28.79 11.71 -1.90
C GLN A 123 28.80 13.02 -2.71
N PRO A 124 28.63 14.20 -2.07
CA PRO A 124 28.72 15.46 -2.78
C PRO A 124 30.12 15.66 -3.36
N SER A 125 30.21 16.35 -4.49
CA SER A 125 31.50 16.79 -5.04
C SER A 125 32.12 17.83 -4.12
N ALA A 126 33.45 17.90 -4.07
CA ALA A 126 34.15 18.90 -3.26
C ALA A 126 33.65 20.31 -3.60
N GLY A 127 33.24 21.08 -2.58
CA GLY A 127 32.69 22.43 -2.74
C GLY A 127 31.22 22.52 -3.15
N THR A 128 30.48 21.40 -3.22
CA THR A 128 29.01 21.45 -3.37
C THR A 128 28.40 22.03 -2.10
N ASP A 129 27.73 23.17 -2.23
CA ASP A 129 26.92 23.75 -1.15
C ASP A 129 25.61 22.97 -1.03
N LEU A 130 25.50 22.15 0.02
CA LEU A 130 24.28 21.41 0.37
C LEU A 130 23.35 22.25 1.28
N GLY A 131 23.59 23.56 1.34
CA GLY A 131 22.94 24.47 2.26
C GLY A 131 23.29 24.17 3.71
N PRO A 132 22.52 24.70 4.66
CA PRO A 132 22.87 24.67 6.08
C PRO A 132 22.69 23.29 6.75
N PHE A 133 22.35 22.27 5.96
CA PHE A 133 22.16 20.89 6.41
C PHE A 133 23.21 19.92 5.90
N GLY A 134 24.03 20.34 4.94
CA GLY A 134 25.21 19.59 4.52
C GLY A 134 26.21 19.48 5.65
N GLY A 135 26.80 18.30 5.81
CA GLY A 135 27.98 18.15 6.67
C GLY A 135 29.16 18.97 6.13
N ASP A 136 30.32 18.83 6.78
CA ASP A 136 31.58 19.40 6.29
C ASP A 136 31.75 19.17 4.78
N ASN A 137 32.01 20.23 4.01
CA ASN A 137 32.04 20.27 2.55
C ASN A 137 32.87 19.12 1.95
N GLY A 138 32.23 17.97 1.69
CA GLY A 138 32.87 16.75 1.17
C GLY A 138 32.61 15.46 1.96
N ALA A 139 31.93 15.47 3.11
CA ALA A 139 31.52 14.24 3.79
C ALA A 139 30.31 13.58 3.10
N PRO A 140 30.16 12.24 3.16
CA PRO A 140 28.94 11.58 2.71
C PRO A 140 27.72 12.07 3.48
N ASN A 141 26.55 12.09 2.83
CA ASN A 141 25.28 12.49 3.43
C ASN A 141 24.19 11.47 3.07
N LEU A 142 23.13 11.41 3.87
CA LEU A 142 21.84 10.92 3.39
C LEU A 142 21.09 12.07 2.73
N LEU A 143 20.64 11.86 1.50
CA LEU A 143 19.68 12.68 0.79
C LEU A 143 18.30 12.05 0.90
N LYS A 144 17.34 12.76 1.51
CA LYS A 144 15.92 12.40 1.47
C LYS A 144 15.39 12.58 0.07
N LEU A 145 14.92 11.50 -0.55
CA LEU A 145 14.34 11.54 -1.90
C LEU A 145 12.82 11.56 -1.86
N ALA A 146 12.20 10.85 -0.93
CA ALA A 146 10.76 10.82 -0.79
C ALA A 146 10.35 10.70 0.67
N TYR A 147 9.21 11.29 1.01
CA TYR A 147 8.57 11.08 2.31
C TYR A 147 7.07 11.40 2.26
N ILE A 148 6.39 11.01 3.33
CA ILE A 148 5.04 11.42 3.71
C ILE A 148 5.05 11.81 5.19
N GLY A 149 4.11 12.67 5.58
CA GLY A 149 4.02 13.24 6.91
C GLY A 149 4.53 14.68 6.99
N ALA A 150 4.90 15.12 8.19
CA ALA A 150 5.34 16.49 8.43
C ALA A 150 6.61 16.86 7.64
N PRO A 151 6.76 18.14 7.22
CA PRO A 151 7.97 18.65 6.56
C PRO A 151 9.25 18.32 7.31
N SER A 152 10.28 17.88 6.57
CA SER A 152 11.51 17.37 7.17
C SER A 152 12.73 17.82 6.36
N ARG A 153 13.89 17.93 7.04
CA ARG A 153 15.15 18.37 6.42
C ARG A 153 15.60 17.42 5.29
N PRO A 154 16.26 17.94 4.24
CA PRO A 154 16.64 17.14 3.08
C PRO A 154 17.94 16.33 3.26
N TYR A 155 18.93 16.85 4.01
CA TYR A 155 20.24 16.23 4.17
C TYR A 155 20.55 15.84 5.62
N PHE A 156 21.20 14.70 5.81
CA PHE A 156 21.72 14.24 7.10
C PHE A 156 23.20 13.85 6.95
N PRO A 157 24.12 14.56 7.62
CA PRO A 157 25.55 14.26 7.55
C PRO A 157 25.90 12.86 8.07
N LEU A 158 26.68 12.10 7.31
CA LEU A 158 27.20 10.80 7.76
C LEU A 158 28.56 10.99 8.44
N THR A 159 28.55 11.71 9.56
CA THR A 159 29.71 11.92 10.42
C THR A 159 29.44 11.34 11.81
N ALA A 160 30.51 10.91 12.50
CA ALA A 160 30.37 10.36 13.85
C ALA A 160 29.70 11.33 14.82
N ALA A 161 30.02 12.64 14.72
CA ALA A 161 29.43 13.68 15.55
C ALA A 161 27.92 13.84 15.32
N PHE A 162 27.47 13.78 14.06
CA PHE A 162 26.04 13.90 13.76
C PHE A 162 25.28 12.60 14.07
N ALA A 163 25.89 11.44 13.82
CA ALA A 163 25.30 10.14 14.13
C ALA A 163 25.04 9.95 15.62
N ALA A 164 25.85 10.53 16.51
CA ALA A 164 25.65 10.45 17.96
C ALA A 164 24.24 10.91 18.44
N GLY A 165 23.56 11.77 17.67
CA GLY A 165 22.18 12.20 17.93
C GLY A 165 21.20 11.95 16.78
N SER A 166 21.54 11.06 15.83
CA SER A 166 20.71 10.79 14.65
C SER A 166 20.62 9.30 14.38
N ASN A 167 19.41 8.73 14.55
CA ASN A 167 19.13 7.34 14.17
C ASN A 167 19.43 7.10 12.70
N ASN A 168 18.94 7.99 11.84
CA ASN A 168 19.16 7.91 10.39
C ASN A 168 20.63 7.77 10.02
N SER A 169 21.48 8.63 10.57
CA SER A 169 22.92 8.57 10.28
C SER A 169 23.60 7.39 10.97
N THR A 170 23.16 7.00 12.16
CA THR A 170 23.64 5.80 12.85
C THR A 170 23.34 4.52 12.08
N VAL A 171 22.12 4.35 11.59
CA VAL A 171 21.71 3.18 10.79
C VAL A 171 22.49 3.14 9.49
N ALA A 172 22.63 4.28 8.80
CA ALA A 172 23.38 4.35 7.55
C ALA A 172 24.87 4.01 7.71
N MET A 173 25.50 4.46 8.81
CA MET A 173 26.93 4.21 9.07
C MET A 173 27.20 2.82 9.64
N SER A 174 26.27 2.27 10.43
CA SER A 174 26.45 0.97 11.10
C SER A 174 25.95 -0.22 10.29
N GLY A 175 25.01 0.00 9.36
CA GLY A 175 24.30 -1.07 8.67
C GLY A 175 23.41 -1.92 9.57
N ARG A 176 23.07 -1.44 10.77
CA ARG A 176 22.17 -2.12 11.71
C ARG A 176 20.85 -1.36 11.79
N ALA A 177 19.73 -2.06 11.64
CA ALA A 177 18.43 -1.45 11.85
C ALA A 177 18.26 -1.11 13.33
N ILE A 178 17.54 -0.02 13.60
CA ILE A 178 17.14 0.38 14.94
C ILE A 178 15.61 0.44 14.96
N VAL A 179 15.00 -0.26 15.92
CA VAL A 179 13.54 -0.28 16.11
C VAL A 179 13.24 0.13 17.54
N TYR A 180 12.51 1.23 17.72
CA TYR A 180 12.00 1.69 19.00
C TYR A 180 10.51 1.34 19.10
N HIS A 181 10.17 0.55 20.12
CA HIS A 181 8.78 0.14 20.35
C HIS A 181 8.01 1.12 21.22
N ASP A 182 8.64 1.74 22.22
CA ASP A 182 8.07 2.91 22.88
C ASP A 182 9.18 3.84 23.36
N ILE A 183 9.26 5.00 22.73
CA ILE A 183 10.23 6.05 22.99
C ILE A 183 10.09 6.64 24.39
N LEU A 184 8.86 6.84 24.85
CA LEU A 184 8.61 7.47 26.16
C LEU A 184 8.90 6.51 27.32
N ALA A 185 9.02 5.22 27.04
CA ALA A 185 9.44 4.21 28.00
C ALA A 185 10.95 3.92 27.94
N LEU A 186 11.72 4.68 27.17
CA LEU A 186 13.18 4.60 27.20
C LEU A 186 13.74 5.22 28.50
N PRO A 187 14.85 4.70 29.02
CA PRO A 187 15.59 5.32 30.11
C PRO A 187 15.95 6.79 29.83
N THR A 188 16.00 7.61 30.87
CA THR A 188 16.28 9.05 30.77
C THR A 188 17.66 9.39 30.20
N ASP A 189 18.59 8.44 30.21
CA ASP A 189 19.94 8.51 29.64
C ASP A 189 20.03 7.92 28.22
N SER A 190 18.89 7.55 27.62
CA SER A 190 18.85 7.04 26.25
C SER A 190 19.32 8.10 25.25
N PRO A 191 20.21 7.77 24.29
CA PRO A 191 20.68 8.70 23.26
C PRO A 191 19.61 9.03 22.21
N TYR A 192 18.37 8.59 22.44
CA TYR A 192 17.28 8.77 21.50
C TYR A 192 16.86 10.23 21.39
N TYR A 193 16.92 10.73 20.16
CA TYR A 193 16.52 12.08 19.80
C TYR A 193 15.31 11.99 18.86
N THR A 194 14.21 12.67 19.20
CA THR A 194 13.01 12.73 18.36
C THR A 194 12.90 14.05 17.60
N CYS A 195 12.59 13.96 16.30
CA CYS A 195 12.25 15.13 15.48
C CYS A 195 10.84 15.67 15.76
N ASP A 196 9.93 14.83 16.25
CA ASP A 196 8.55 15.17 16.59
C ASP A 196 8.15 14.51 17.91
N ALA A 197 7.86 15.32 18.92
CA ALA A 197 7.56 14.85 20.27
C ALA A 197 6.32 13.92 20.36
N ARG A 198 5.54 13.80 19.29
CA ARG A 198 4.42 12.86 19.17
C ARG A 198 4.86 11.44 18.83
N VAL A 199 6.06 11.25 18.29
CA VAL A 199 6.55 9.92 17.90
C VAL A 199 6.72 9.06 19.13
N ARG A 200 6.07 7.89 19.09
CA ARG A 200 6.09 6.88 20.14
C ARG A 200 6.80 5.61 19.71
N SER A 201 6.79 5.27 18.42
CA SER A 201 7.57 4.15 17.88
C SER A 201 8.22 4.51 16.54
N GLU A 202 9.36 3.89 16.26
CA GLU A 202 10.18 4.19 15.07
C GLU A 202 10.87 2.92 14.57
N ALA A 203 10.91 2.72 13.25
CA ALA A 203 11.72 1.70 12.60
C ALA A 203 12.60 2.36 11.53
N CYS A 204 13.90 2.42 11.80
CA CYS A 204 14.91 2.93 10.87
C CYS A 204 15.77 1.75 10.36
N VAL A 205 15.67 1.46 9.07
CA VAL A 205 16.16 0.23 8.43
C VAL A 205 17.14 0.55 7.31
N PRO A 206 18.32 -0.12 7.25
CA PRO A 206 19.27 0.09 6.17
C PRO A 206 18.81 -0.57 4.86
N ILE A 207 19.05 0.13 3.75
CA ILE A 207 18.90 -0.39 2.40
C ILE A 207 20.30 -0.74 1.90
N PHE A 208 20.53 -2.03 1.65
CA PHE A 208 21.82 -2.51 1.16
C PHE A 208 21.93 -2.43 -0.37
N GLY A 209 23.16 -2.41 -0.86
CA GLY A 209 23.48 -2.67 -2.27
C GLY A 209 22.97 -4.03 -2.76
N PRO A 210 23.20 -4.36 -4.05
CA PRO A 210 22.67 -5.58 -4.63
C PRO A 210 23.24 -6.82 -3.95
N ALA A 211 22.62 -7.98 -4.18
CA ALA A 211 22.93 -9.23 -3.49
C ALA A 211 24.44 -9.48 -3.35
N GLY A 212 24.90 -9.68 -2.12
CA GLY A 212 26.32 -9.88 -1.77
C GLY A 212 27.08 -8.61 -1.37
N SER A 213 26.52 -7.41 -1.52
CA SER A 213 27.12 -6.17 -1.02
C SER A 213 26.70 -5.89 0.43
N ASP A 214 27.67 -5.60 1.31
CA ASP A 214 27.42 -5.07 2.67
C ASP A 214 27.37 -3.54 2.70
N LYS A 215 27.50 -2.89 1.53
CA LYS A 215 27.43 -1.44 1.44
C LYS A 215 25.99 -0.97 1.62
N VAL A 216 25.77 -0.10 2.60
CA VAL A 216 24.51 0.65 2.74
C VAL A 216 24.45 1.72 1.66
N ILE A 217 23.36 1.70 0.87
CA ILE A 217 23.11 2.66 -0.23
C ILE A 217 22.02 3.66 0.12
N GLY A 218 21.31 3.44 1.23
CA GLY A 218 20.18 4.25 1.67
C GLY A 218 19.60 3.72 2.97
N ILE A 219 18.56 4.37 3.45
CA ILE A 219 17.77 3.91 4.60
C ILE A 219 16.28 4.17 4.33
N MET A 220 15.42 3.45 5.04
CA MET A 220 14.02 3.80 5.23
C MET A 220 13.79 4.08 6.71
N ASP A 221 13.05 5.14 6.99
CA ASP A 221 12.75 5.59 8.35
C ASP A 221 11.24 5.76 8.46
N VAL A 222 10.62 5.12 9.45
CA VAL A 222 9.17 5.02 9.60
C VAL A 222 8.81 5.34 11.05
N GLU A 223 7.96 6.34 11.26
CA GLU A 223 7.62 6.85 12.60
C GLU A 223 6.10 6.80 12.82
N ALA A 224 5.67 6.38 14.01
CA ALA A 224 4.27 6.36 14.41
C ALA A 224 4.05 7.08 15.75
N PHE A 225 2.86 7.64 15.94
CA PHE A 225 2.49 8.36 17.16
C PHE A 225 1.94 7.44 18.25
N GLU A 226 1.79 6.16 17.94
CA GLU A 226 1.42 5.09 18.84
C GLU A 226 2.65 4.23 19.20
N PRO A 227 2.72 3.71 20.43
CA PRO A 227 3.74 2.71 20.78
C PRO A 227 3.44 1.37 20.09
N ASP A 228 4.45 0.51 20.05
CA ASP A 228 4.43 -0.89 19.64
C ASP A 228 3.99 -1.16 18.18
N VAL A 229 3.92 -0.14 17.33
CA VAL A 229 3.52 -0.28 15.91
C VAL A 229 4.40 -1.27 15.15
N PHE A 230 5.71 -1.30 15.44
CA PHE A 230 6.67 -2.19 14.79
C PHE A 230 6.98 -3.45 15.61
N ARG A 231 6.24 -3.71 16.70
CA ARG A 231 6.38 -4.93 17.49
C ARG A 231 5.77 -6.16 16.78
N PRO A 232 4.61 -6.06 16.11
CA PRO A 232 4.11 -7.13 15.25
C PRO A 232 5.09 -7.46 14.12
N ALA A 233 5.26 -8.76 13.85
CA ALA A 233 6.20 -9.24 12.85
C ALA A 233 5.82 -8.76 11.44
N GLU A 234 4.53 -8.57 11.17
CA GLU A 234 4.00 -8.15 9.89
C GLU A 234 4.35 -6.69 9.57
N ALA A 235 4.24 -5.80 10.56
CA ALA A 235 4.52 -4.37 10.38
C ALA A 235 6.02 -4.13 10.15
N LEU A 236 6.88 -4.69 11.02
CA LEU A 236 8.33 -4.61 10.83
C LEU A 236 8.78 -5.38 9.57
N GLY A 237 8.17 -6.53 9.30
CA GLY A 237 8.41 -7.33 8.10
C GLY A 237 8.12 -6.55 6.82
N LEU A 238 7.08 -5.71 6.79
CA LEU A 238 6.81 -4.84 5.65
C LEU A 238 7.89 -3.78 5.44
N VAL A 239 8.36 -3.12 6.49
CA VAL A 239 9.45 -2.13 6.38
C VAL A 239 10.73 -2.80 5.86
N LEU A 240 11.07 -3.97 6.40
CA LEU A 240 12.21 -4.78 5.96
C LEU A 240 12.07 -5.23 4.50
N ALA A 241 10.88 -5.65 4.08
CA ALA A 241 10.59 -6.11 2.72
C ALA A 241 10.70 -4.96 1.72
N ALA A 242 10.20 -3.77 2.08
CA ALA A 242 10.34 -2.56 1.28
C ALA A 242 11.82 -2.20 1.06
N CYS A 243 12.63 -2.27 2.11
CA CYS A 243 14.08 -2.03 2.00
C CYS A 243 14.78 -3.04 1.09
N ALA A 244 14.42 -4.33 1.20
CA ALA A 244 14.96 -5.36 0.32
C ALA A 244 14.57 -5.13 -1.15
N GLN A 245 13.34 -4.69 -1.42
CA GLN A 245 12.89 -4.39 -2.79
C GLN A 245 13.53 -3.13 -3.38
N LEU A 246 13.71 -2.08 -2.58
CA LEU A 246 14.44 -0.89 -3.01
C LEU A 246 15.89 -1.20 -3.39
N SER A 247 16.48 -2.24 -2.79
CA SER A 247 17.78 -2.75 -3.20
C SER A 247 17.73 -3.41 -4.59
N THR A 248 16.71 -4.20 -4.91
CA THR A 248 16.63 -4.93 -6.18
C THR A 248 16.11 -4.08 -7.34
N ALA A 249 15.31 -3.05 -7.08
CA ALA A 249 14.66 -2.22 -8.10
C ALA A 249 15.56 -1.11 -8.69
N ASP A 250 16.80 -0.97 -8.21
CA ASP A 250 17.76 0.08 -8.58
C ASP A 250 17.24 1.54 -8.48
N LEU A 251 16.12 1.74 -7.79
CA LEU A 251 15.51 3.05 -7.52
C LEU A 251 16.40 4.00 -6.71
N LEU A 252 17.52 3.51 -6.16
CA LEU A 252 18.52 4.32 -5.46
C LEU A 252 19.86 4.45 -6.20
N ARG A 253 20.04 3.77 -7.35
CA ARG A 253 21.39 3.57 -7.94
C ARG A 253 21.57 3.92 -9.42
N GLY A 254 20.51 4.08 -10.21
CA GLY A 254 20.70 4.38 -11.64
C GLY A 254 19.40 4.60 -12.43
N PRO A 255 19.50 4.91 -13.72
CA PRO A 255 18.33 4.99 -14.59
C PRO A 255 17.65 3.62 -14.61
N LEU A 256 16.31 3.58 -14.52
CA LEU A 256 15.56 2.33 -14.72
C LEU A 256 16.03 1.73 -16.06
N ALA A 257 16.65 0.55 -16.03
CA ALA A 257 16.69 -0.28 -17.22
C ALA A 257 15.23 -0.48 -17.63
N ALA A 258 14.90 -0.21 -18.89
CA ALA A 258 13.58 -0.54 -19.44
C ALA A 258 13.25 -1.97 -19.01
N ALA A 259 12.08 -2.16 -18.41
CA ALA A 259 11.64 -3.46 -17.92
C ALA A 259 11.92 -4.53 -19.00
N PRO A 260 12.53 -5.67 -18.66
CA PRO A 260 12.69 -6.73 -19.64
C PRO A 260 11.31 -7.09 -20.16
N ALA A 261 11.16 -7.12 -21.49
CA ALA A 261 9.95 -7.61 -22.14
C ALA A 261 9.55 -8.92 -21.47
N ALA A 262 8.30 -8.98 -21.00
CA ALA A 262 7.75 -10.10 -20.25
C ALA A 262 8.17 -11.42 -20.90
N ALA A 263 9.08 -12.14 -20.25
CA ALA A 263 9.41 -13.50 -20.65
C ALA A 263 8.15 -14.32 -20.40
N ALA A 264 7.59 -14.85 -21.48
CA ALA A 264 6.40 -15.69 -21.49
C ALA A 264 6.54 -16.83 -20.48
N ILE A 265 5.83 -16.72 -19.36
CA ILE A 265 5.50 -17.87 -18.52
C ILE A 265 4.36 -18.59 -19.24
N GLY A 266 4.60 -19.85 -19.55
CA GLY A 266 3.86 -20.64 -20.54
C GLY A 266 2.34 -20.62 -20.39
N ASN A 267 1.69 -20.44 -21.54
CA ASN A 267 0.27 -20.67 -21.75
C ASN A 267 -0.15 -22.08 -21.32
N ALA A 268 -1.14 -22.16 -20.45
CA ALA A 268 -2.11 -23.25 -20.45
C ALA A 268 -3.52 -22.62 -20.57
N ALA A 269 -4.05 -22.71 -21.79
CA ALA A 269 -5.39 -22.47 -22.31
C ALA A 269 -6.44 -21.76 -21.41
N ILE A 270 -6.81 -20.54 -21.82
CA ILE A 270 -8.08 -19.88 -21.46
C ILE A 270 -9.03 -20.05 -22.64
N ALA A 271 -10.04 -20.92 -22.50
CA ALA A 271 -11.33 -20.69 -23.13
C ALA A 271 -12.11 -19.71 -22.24
N ASN A 272 -12.94 -18.84 -22.81
CA ASN A 272 -13.91 -17.91 -22.15
C ASN A 272 -13.60 -16.40 -22.16
N ALA A 273 -12.51 -15.93 -22.79
CA ALA A 273 -12.38 -14.48 -23.07
C ALA A 273 -13.48 -13.97 -24.03
N SER A 274 -14.07 -14.83 -24.86
CA SER A 274 -15.11 -14.49 -25.84
C SER A 274 -16.48 -14.19 -25.21
N GLU A 275 -16.86 -14.91 -24.15
CA GLU A 275 -18.19 -14.80 -23.55
C GLU A 275 -18.33 -13.51 -22.74
N VAL A 276 -17.28 -13.11 -22.03
CA VAL A 276 -17.28 -11.83 -21.30
C VAL A 276 -17.20 -10.64 -22.26
N ASN A 277 -16.45 -10.76 -23.36
CA ASN A 277 -16.45 -9.74 -24.42
C ASN A 277 -17.83 -9.61 -25.10
N ALA A 278 -18.57 -10.72 -25.24
CA ALA A 278 -19.94 -10.69 -25.77
C ALA A 278 -20.94 -10.05 -24.78
N ALA A 279 -20.80 -10.30 -23.48
CA ALA A 279 -21.60 -9.64 -22.44
C ALA A 279 -21.31 -8.13 -22.35
N ILE A 280 -20.05 -7.71 -22.52
CA ILE A 280 -19.64 -6.30 -22.61
C ILE A 280 -20.21 -5.64 -23.87
N ALA A 281 -20.18 -6.33 -25.01
CA ALA A 281 -20.71 -5.83 -26.28
C ALA A 281 -22.24 -5.71 -26.29
N ASN A 282 -22.95 -6.54 -25.51
CA ASN A 282 -24.41 -6.55 -25.41
C ASN A 282 -24.96 -5.67 -24.26
N ALA A 283 -24.11 -4.96 -23.52
CA ALA A 283 -24.55 -4.01 -22.50
C ALA A 283 -25.16 -2.76 -23.19
N ALA A 284 -26.44 -2.84 -23.55
CA ALA A 284 -27.20 -1.72 -24.08
C ALA A 284 -27.15 -0.52 -23.11
N GLU A 285 -26.95 0.67 -23.69
CA GLU A 285 -26.87 1.96 -23.00
C GLU A 285 -27.93 2.09 -21.91
N VAL A 286 -27.48 2.36 -20.68
CA VAL A 286 -28.38 2.59 -19.55
C VAL A 286 -29.06 3.95 -19.76
N ASN A 287 -30.38 3.95 -19.93
CA ASN A 287 -31.18 5.17 -19.99
C ASN A 287 -31.10 5.87 -18.62
N ALA A 288 -30.72 7.16 -18.64
CA ALA A 288 -30.60 8.01 -17.44
C ALA A 288 -31.86 8.05 -16.55
N ALA A 289 -33.03 7.66 -17.08
CA ALA A 289 -34.28 7.58 -16.34
C ALA A 289 -34.33 6.47 -15.27
N ASP A 290 -33.60 5.35 -15.46
CA ASP A 290 -33.65 4.22 -14.50
C ASP A 290 -32.77 4.45 -13.26
N CYS A 291 -31.76 5.31 -13.34
CA CYS A 291 -30.88 5.66 -12.21
C CYS A 291 -31.55 6.57 -11.17
N ALA A 292 -32.54 7.38 -11.57
CA ALA A 292 -33.12 8.42 -10.70
C ALA A 292 -34.00 7.87 -9.57
N ALA A 293 -34.45 6.62 -9.66
CA ALA A 293 -35.25 5.98 -8.61
C ALA A 293 -34.40 5.36 -7.49
N TRP A 294 -33.07 5.24 -7.67
CA TRP A 294 -32.19 4.46 -6.80
C TRP A 294 -31.37 5.28 -5.79
N GLU A 295 -31.40 6.61 -5.86
CA GLU A 295 -30.63 7.50 -4.97
C GLU A 295 -31.13 7.51 -3.52
N ALA A 296 -32.31 6.96 -3.25
CA ALA A 296 -32.90 7.07 -1.93
C ALA A 296 -32.27 6.11 -0.89
N HIS A 297 -31.93 4.85 -1.22
CA HIS A 297 -31.77 3.79 -0.20
C HIS A 297 -30.61 2.77 -0.42
N SER A 298 -29.58 3.03 -1.23
CA SER A 298 -28.61 1.97 -1.56
C SER A 298 -27.21 2.51 -1.85
N CYS A 299 -26.19 1.71 -1.50
CA CYS A 299 -24.75 1.89 -1.74
C CYS A 299 -24.37 3.18 -2.49
N ARG A 300 -23.75 4.13 -1.79
CA ARG A 300 -23.25 5.36 -2.41
C ARG A 300 -22.31 4.98 -3.56
N LEU A 301 -22.63 5.49 -4.75
CA LEU A 301 -21.73 5.48 -5.88
C LEU A 301 -20.37 6.07 -5.45
N PRO A 302 -19.24 5.43 -5.79
CA PRO A 302 -17.95 5.98 -5.45
C PRO A 302 -17.72 7.32 -6.18
N ALA A 303 -16.84 8.16 -5.62
CA ALA A 303 -16.49 9.45 -6.22
C ALA A 303 -16.05 9.27 -7.70
N LYS A 304 -16.45 10.20 -8.58
CA LYS A 304 -16.16 10.09 -10.02
C LYS A 304 -14.65 10.17 -10.28
N LEU A 305 -14.08 9.11 -10.88
CA LEU A 305 -12.72 9.12 -11.42
C LEU A 305 -12.60 10.13 -12.57
N SER A 306 -11.43 10.78 -12.68
CA SER A 306 -11.12 11.65 -13.83
C SER A 306 -11.01 10.84 -15.12
N THR A 307 -11.15 11.48 -16.29
CA THR A 307 -11.02 10.81 -17.59
C THR A 307 -9.63 10.18 -17.76
N ALA A 308 -8.58 10.86 -17.30
CA ALA A 308 -7.21 10.35 -17.36
C ALA A 308 -7.01 9.10 -16.49
N ASP A 309 -7.53 9.10 -15.26
CA ASP A 309 -7.43 7.95 -14.35
C ASP A 309 -8.15 6.72 -14.92
N LYS A 310 -9.30 6.95 -15.59
CA LYS A 310 -10.05 5.88 -16.24
C LYS A 310 -9.23 5.21 -17.34
N GLU A 311 -8.61 5.99 -18.21
CA GLU A 311 -7.79 5.47 -19.31
C GLU A 311 -6.58 4.68 -18.81
N VAL A 312 -5.93 5.13 -17.74
CA VAL A 312 -4.77 4.44 -17.13
C VAL A 312 -5.19 3.10 -16.52
N LEU A 313 -6.27 3.08 -15.74
CA LEU A 313 -6.79 1.86 -15.11
C LEU A 313 -7.28 0.85 -16.15
N GLN A 314 -7.96 1.30 -17.20
CA GLN A 314 -8.43 0.45 -18.30
C GLN A 314 -7.30 -0.18 -19.12
N ARG A 315 -6.12 0.45 -19.16
CA ARG A 315 -4.94 -0.14 -19.81
C ARG A 315 -4.20 -1.14 -18.92
N SER A 316 -4.30 -0.97 -17.60
CA SER A 316 -3.49 -1.70 -16.62
C SER A 316 -4.22 -2.87 -15.96
N ILE A 317 -5.56 -2.87 -16.03
CA ILE A 317 -6.42 -3.89 -15.42
C ILE A 317 -7.37 -4.40 -16.47
N THR A 318 -7.35 -5.71 -16.70
CA THR A 318 -8.23 -6.37 -17.65
C THR A 318 -8.89 -7.59 -17.00
N LEU A 319 -9.85 -8.20 -17.69
CA LEU A 319 -10.42 -9.48 -17.26
C LEU A 319 -9.42 -10.65 -17.37
N ALA A 320 -8.38 -10.51 -18.18
CA ALA A 320 -7.31 -11.49 -18.28
C ALA A 320 -6.24 -11.29 -17.20
N ASP A 321 -6.00 -10.03 -16.80
CA ASP A 321 -5.05 -9.68 -15.75
C ASP A 321 -5.68 -8.70 -14.75
N ARG A 322 -6.04 -9.27 -13.59
CA ARG A 322 -6.65 -8.56 -12.47
C ARG A 322 -5.68 -8.38 -11.30
N SER A 323 -4.38 -8.62 -11.51
CA SER A 323 -3.39 -8.66 -10.43
C SER A 323 -3.35 -7.36 -9.64
N ALA A 324 -3.39 -6.21 -10.33
CA ALA A 324 -3.43 -4.90 -9.69
C ALA A 324 -4.74 -4.64 -8.94
N TYR A 325 -5.88 -5.17 -9.41
CA TYR A 325 -7.14 -5.11 -8.68
C TYR A 325 -7.09 -5.95 -7.39
N PHE A 326 -6.53 -7.16 -7.45
CA PHE A 326 -6.39 -8.02 -6.26
C PHE A 326 -5.48 -7.42 -5.19
N ALA A 327 -4.47 -6.65 -5.59
CA ALA A 327 -3.54 -5.99 -4.69
C ALA A 327 -4.18 -4.87 -3.86
N LEU A 328 -5.32 -4.32 -4.31
CA LEU A 328 -6.08 -3.32 -3.54
C LEU A 328 -6.75 -3.92 -2.29
N SER A 329 -7.04 -5.23 -2.33
CA SER A 329 -7.76 -5.93 -1.27
C SER A 329 -6.98 -5.93 0.05
N THR A 330 -7.62 -5.48 1.13
CA THR A 330 -7.16 -5.66 2.51
C THR A 330 -8.18 -6.49 3.30
N CYS A 331 -7.78 -7.09 4.42
CA CYS A 331 -8.66 -7.85 5.31
C CYS A 331 -8.28 -7.56 6.77
N PRO A 332 -9.08 -6.82 7.56
CA PRO A 332 -10.33 -6.15 7.20
C PRO A 332 -10.17 -5.10 6.08
N ILE A 333 -11.27 -4.71 5.44
CA ILE A 333 -11.23 -3.80 4.29
C ILE A 333 -11.11 -2.37 4.81
N SER A 334 -10.16 -1.60 4.29
CA SER A 334 -10.12 -0.17 4.59
C SER A 334 -11.11 0.58 3.69
N HIS A 335 -11.68 1.68 4.19
CA HIS A 335 -12.63 2.49 3.40
C HIS A 335 -12.04 2.96 2.06
N VAL A 336 -10.73 3.26 2.02
CA VAL A 336 -10.05 3.67 0.78
C VAL A 336 -9.87 2.50 -0.18
N ALA A 337 -9.48 1.32 0.33
CA ALA A 337 -9.35 0.11 -0.47
C ALA A 337 -10.70 -0.30 -1.06
N GLU A 338 -11.75 -0.28 -0.25
CA GLU A 338 -13.13 -0.50 -0.65
C GLU A 338 -13.53 0.43 -1.81
N GLN A 339 -13.44 1.74 -1.62
CA GLN A 339 -13.80 2.73 -2.64
C GLN A 339 -13.05 2.51 -3.96
N ARG A 340 -11.75 2.22 -3.88
CA ARG A 340 -10.93 1.96 -5.07
C ARG A 340 -11.34 0.68 -5.78
N MET A 341 -11.58 -0.40 -5.03
CA MET A 341 -12.04 -1.67 -5.61
C MET A 341 -13.41 -1.53 -6.26
N GLU A 342 -14.34 -0.79 -5.65
CA GLU A 342 -15.65 -0.47 -6.23
C GLU A 342 -15.52 0.30 -7.55
N GLN A 343 -14.71 1.36 -7.58
CA GLN A 343 -14.45 2.18 -8.77
C GLN A 343 -13.87 1.35 -9.92
N VAL A 344 -12.83 0.56 -9.63
CA VAL A 344 -12.15 -0.25 -10.64
C VAL A 344 -13.07 -1.36 -11.14
N SER A 345 -13.82 -2.02 -10.24
CA SER A 345 -14.77 -3.05 -10.64
C SER A 345 -15.80 -2.48 -11.61
N SER A 346 -16.41 -1.35 -11.26
CA SER A 346 -17.42 -0.71 -12.11
C SER A 346 -16.82 -0.22 -13.43
N LEU A 347 -15.62 0.37 -13.41
CA LEU A 347 -14.95 0.87 -14.61
C LEU A 347 -14.59 -0.22 -15.62
N ILE A 348 -14.04 -1.34 -15.15
CA ILE A 348 -13.50 -2.41 -16.02
C ILE A 348 -14.60 -3.32 -16.50
N THR A 349 -15.57 -3.63 -15.63
CA THR A 349 -16.61 -4.62 -15.94
C THR A 349 -17.91 -3.98 -16.38
N ALA A 350 -18.10 -2.67 -16.20
CA ALA A 350 -19.43 -2.02 -16.27
C ALA A 350 -20.46 -2.79 -15.43
N ASP A 351 -19.99 -3.43 -14.36
CA ASP A 351 -20.71 -4.37 -13.50
C ASP A 351 -21.47 -5.46 -14.27
N ALA A 352 -20.87 -5.99 -15.34
CA ALA A 352 -21.47 -6.96 -16.26
C ALA A 352 -22.16 -8.15 -15.58
N TYR A 353 -21.63 -8.64 -14.45
CA TYR A 353 -22.24 -9.76 -13.74
C TYR A 353 -23.52 -9.41 -12.98
N ALA A 354 -23.82 -8.13 -12.74
CA ALA A 354 -25.09 -7.71 -12.17
C ALA A 354 -26.27 -8.23 -13.02
N LYS A 355 -26.14 -8.20 -14.35
CA LYS A 355 -27.17 -8.63 -15.31
C LYS A 355 -27.01 -10.06 -15.84
N LEU A 356 -25.94 -10.76 -15.48
CA LEU A 356 -25.73 -12.14 -15.88
C LEU A 356 -26.51 -13.08 -14.95
N PHE A 357 -27.49 -13.82 -15.46
CA PHE A 357 -28.32 -14.79 -14.71
C PHE A 357 -28.31 -16.19 -15.35
N GLU A 358 -27.37 -16.43 -16.26
CA GLU A 358 -27.24 -17.71 -16.95
C GLU A 358 -26.87 -18.85 -15.97
N PRO A 359 -27.29 -20.09 -16.25
CA PRO A 359 -26.87 -21.26 -15.47
C PRO A 359 -25.35 -21.40 -15.40
N GLY A 360 -24.81 -21.40 -14.19
CA GLY A 360 -23.36 -21.36 -13.98
C GLY A 360 -22.95 -21.26 -12.52
N VAL A 361 -21.64 -21.15 -12.33
CA VAL A 361 -20.99 -20.94 -11.03
C VAL A 361 -20.12 -19.68 -11.07
N TYR A 362 -20.16 -18.92 -9.98
CA TYR A 362 -19.29 -17.76 -9.77
C TYR A 362 -18.14 -18.16 -8.86
N ARG A 363 -16.93 -18.07 -9.41
CA ARG A 363 -15.66 -18.42 -8.76
C ARG A 363 -14.92 -17.17 -8.35
N CYS A 364 -14.02 -17.31 -7.37
CA CYS A 364 -13.09 -16.24 -7.01
C CYS A 364 -12.17 -15.94 -8.19
N ALA A 365 -12.11 -14.68 -8.64
CA ALA A 365 -11.27 -14.30 -9.77
C ALA A 365 -9.76 -14.51 -9.52
N LYS A 366 -9.32 -14.59 -8.25
CA LYS A 366 -7.91 -14.77 -7.86
C LYS A 366 -7.47 -16.22 -7.71
N CYS A 367 -8.32 -17.08 -7.15
CA CYS A 367 -7.92 -18.46 -6.79
C CYS A 367 -8.88 -19.54 -7.28
N GLU A 368 -9.89 -19.15 -8.07
CA GLU A 368 -10.86 -19.99 -8.77
C GLU A 368 -11.76 -20.85 -7.88
N ASP A 369 -11.69 -20.65 -6.57
CA ASP A 369 -12.54 -21.34 -5.61
C ASP A 369 -14.02 -20.97 -5.82
N THR A 370 -14.92 -21.95 -5.71
CA THR A 370 -16.35 -21.73 -5.97
C THR A 370 -16.97 -20.90 -4.85
N LEU A 371 -17.50 -19.72 -5.20
CA LEU A 371 -18.07 -18.78 -4.25
C LEU A 371 -19.59 -18.83 -4.23
N TYR A 372 -20.25 -18.82 -5.40
CA TYR A 372 -21.70 -18.76 -5.53
C TYR A 372 -22.19 -19.63 -6.69
N ASP A 373 -23.44 -20.08 -6.56
CA ASP A 373 -24.20 -20.72 -7.63
C ASP A 373 -25.18 -19.71 -8.25
N HIS A 374 -25.45 -19.80 -9.56
CA HIS A 374 -26.45 -18.95 -10.21
C HIS A 374 -27.84 -19.05 -9.57
N THR A 375 -28.22 -20.20 -9.01
CA THR A 375 -29.49 -20.39 -8.30
C THR A 375 -29.61 -19.52 -7.03
N ALA A 376 -28.48 -19.09 -6.46
CA ALA A 376 -28.44 -18.18 -5.33
C ALA A 376 -28.47 -16.70 -5.74
N LYS A 377 -28.35 -16.39 -7.04
CA LYS A 377 -28.34 -15.02 -7.55
C LYS A 377 -29.76 -14.49 -7.71
N PHE A 378 -29.97 -13.20 -7.42
CA PHE A 378 -31.26 -12.53 -7.58
C PHE A 378 -31.07 -11.07 -8.02
N VAL A 379 -32.16 -10.41 -8.42
CA VAL A 379 -32.15 -8.98 -8.78
C VAL A 379 -32.24 -8.16 -7.49
N GLY A 380 -31.10 -7.62 -7.05
CA GLY A 380 -31.03 -6.71 -5.89
C GLY A 380 -30.98 -5.23 -6.31
N PRO A 381 -31.11 -4.28 -5.35
CA PRO A 381 -31.11 -2.85 -5.62
C PRO A 381 -29.70 -2.25 -5.79
N CYS A 382 -28.63 -3.06 -5.65
CA CYS A 382 -27.26 -2.58 -5.81
C CYS A 382 -26.77 -2.74 -7.26
N LEU A 383 -25.77 -1.94 -7.63
CA LEU A 383 -25.15 -1.96 -8.95
C LEU A 383 -24.32 -3.23 -9.21
N TRP A 384 -24.05 -4.01 -8.16
CA TRP A 384 -23.24 -5.21 -8.19
C TRP A 384 -24.11 -6.48 -8.10
N PRO A 385 -23.63 -7.63 -8.60
CA PRO A 385 -24.38 -8.88 -8.48
C PRO A 385 -24.72 -9.20 -7.03
N SER A 386 -25.99 -9.56 -6.82
CA SER A 386 -26.56 -9.89 -5.53
C SER A 386 -26.81 -11.39 -5.39
N PHE A 387 -26.30 -11.99 -4.33
CA PHE A 387 -26.51 -13.40 -3.99
C PHE A 387 -27.11 -13.56 -2.61
N ARG A 388 -27.95 -14.58 -2.41
CA ARG A 388 -28.57 -14.88 -1.11
C ARG A 388 -27.62 -15.59 -0.15
N ALA A 389 -26.80 -16.49 -0.69
CA ALA A 389 -25.98 -17.39 0.10
C ALA A 389 -24.77 -17.89 -0.72
N PRO A 390 -23.63 -18.19 -0.06
CA PRO A 390 -22.49 -18.81 -0.74
C PRO A 390 -22.77 -20.25 -1.16
N HIS A 391 -21.96 -20.75 -2.09
CA HIS A 391 -21.98 -22.14 -2.54
C HIS A 391 -21.78 -23.12 -1.36
N HIS A 392 -20.88 -22.82 -0.43
CA HIS A 392 -20.74 -23.58 0.82
C HIS A 392 -20.70 -22.65 2.04
N PRO A 393 -21.54 -22.87 3.08
CA PRO A 393 -21.76 -21.93 4.18
C PRO A 393 -20.50 -21.59 4.98
N THR A 394 -19.54 -22.51 5.09
CA THR A 394 -18.32 -22.33 5.90
C THR A 394 -17.00 -22.42 5.11
N LYS A 395 -17.05 -22.79 3.82
CA LYS A 395 -15.86 -23.06 3.02
C LYS A 395 -15.62 -22.04 1.91
N SER A 396 -16.67 -21.40 1.39
CA SER A 396 -16.52 -20.41 0.32
C SER A 396 -16.07 -19.05 0.85
N LEU A 397 -16.61 -18.62 2.00
CA LEU A 397 -16.44 -17.26 2.51
C LEU A 397 -15.80 -17.21 3.91
N HIS A 398 -14.95 -16.22 4.12
CA HIS A 398 -14.63 -15.68 5.44
C HIS A 398 -15.40 -14.37 5.61
N CYS A 399 -16.13 -14.22 6.70
CA CYS A 399 -16.91 -13.01 6.98
C CYS A 399 -16.42 -12.34 8.25
N ILE A 400 -16.40 -11.00 8.25
CA ILE A 400 -16.09 -10.17 9.41
C ILE A 400 -17.31 -9.29 9.69
N ASP A 401 -17.80 -9.28 10.93
CA ASP A 401 -18.92 -8.44 11.33
C ASP A 401 -18.50 -6.97 11.39
N VAL A 402 -19.30 -6.08 10.80
CA VAL A 402 -19.10 -4.64 10.88
C VAL A 402 -19.94 -4.09 12.02
N ALA A 403 -19.36 -3.18 12.82
CA ALA A 403 -20.04 -2.59 13.96
C ALA A 403 -21.35 -1.87 13.52
N PRO A 404 -22.46 -2.00 14.27
CA PRO A 404 -23.73 -1.35 13.93
C PRO A 404 -23.57 0.17 13.69
N GLY A 405 -24.11 0.66 12.57
CA GLY A 405 -24.03 2.08 12.19
C GLY A 405 -22.66 2.55 11.68
N ALA A 406 -21.63 1.69 11.67
CA ALA A 406 -20.30 2.05 11.19
C ALA A 406 -20.18 2.05 9.65
N TYR A 407 -21.13 1.42 8.96
CA TYR A 407 -21.07 1.27 7.50
C TYR A 407 -22.17 2.05 6.79
N ASN A 408 -21.80 3.13 6.08
CA ASN A 408 -22.65 3.89 5.15
C ASN A 408 -24.07 4.22 5.66
N GLN A 409 -24.24 4.38 6.98
CA GLN A 409 -25.53 4.63 7.65
C GLN A 409 -26.58 3.52 7.49
N TYR A 410 -26.18 2.30 7.11
CA TYR A 410 -27.07 1.15 7.11
C TYR A 410 -27.52 0.81 8.53
N THR A 411 -28.80 0.47 8.66
CA THR A 411 -29.44 0.11 9.95
C THR A 411 -29.52 -1.40 10.18
N CYS A 412 -29.30 -2.21 9.14
CA CYS A 412 -29.21 -3.66 9.23
C CYS A 412 -27.80 -4.12 9.62
N ALA A 413 -27.65 -5.40 9.98
CA ALA A 413 -26.33 -5.99 10.19
C ALA A 413 -25.56 -6.06 8.86
N VAL A 414 -24.28 -5.71 8.90
CA VAL A 414 -23.39 -5.72 7.73
C VAL A 414 -22.18 -6.59 8.01
N LYS A 415 -21.75 -7.37 7.03
CA LYS A 415 -20.53 -8.18 7.07
C LYS A 415 -19.65 -7.89 5.88
N GLU A 416 -18.35 -7.80 6.09
CA GLU A 416 -17.36 -7.87 5.02
C GLU A 416 -17.27 -9.31 4.51
N LEU A 417 -17.17 -9.50 3.19
CA LEU A 417 -17.07 -10.80 2.56
C LEU A 417 -15.70 -10.99 1.91
N TYR A 418 -15.03 -12.08 2.28
CA TYR A 418 -13.74 -12.48 1.72
C TYR A 418 -13.80 -13.89 1.14
N CYS A 419 -13.03 -14.15 0.10
CA CYS A 419 -12.76 -15.52 -0.31
C CYS A 419 -12.03 -16.25 0.82
N LYS A 420 -12.59 -17.38 1.28
CA LYS A 420 -12.01 -18.16 2.39
C LYS A 420 -10.59 -18.66 2.09
N LYS A 421 -10.30 -18.98 0.83
CA LYS A 421 -9.03 -19.57 0.38
C LYS A 421 -7.90 -18.56 0.21
N CYS A 422 -8.18 -17.36 -0.30
CA CYS A 422 -7.14 -16.39 -0.69
C CYS A 422 -7.32 -14.97 -0.12
N THR A 423 -8.32 -14.79 0.75
CA THR A 423 -8.66 -13.55 1.45
C THR A 423 -8.87 -12.33 0.55
N LEU A 424 -9.21 -12.55 -0.73
CA LEU A 424 -9.66 -11.48 -1.63
C LEU A 424 -10.98 -10.93 -1.12
N PHE A 425 -11.07 -9.61 -0.97
CA PHE A 425 -12.30 -8.89 -0.68
C PHE A 425 -13.28 -9.04 -1.85
N LEU A 426 -14.48 -9.48 -1.53
CA LEU A 426 -15.54 -9.76 -2.49
C LEU A 426 -16.59 -8.64 -2.47
N GLY A 427 -16.87 -8.06 -1.31
CA GLY A 427 -17.93 -7.08 -1.12
C GLY A 427 -18.53 -7.19 0.28
N HIS A 428 -19.82 -6.93 0.39
CA HIS A 428 -20.53 -6.90 1.68
C HIS A 428 -21.78 -7.78 1.67
N ALA A 429 -22.13 -8.33 2.83
CA ALA A 429 -23.44 -8.93 3.07
C ALA A 429 -24.26 -8.04 4.00
N PHE A 430 -25.48 -7.72 3.58
CA PHE A 430 -26.44 -6.93 4.33
C PHE A 430 -27.60 -7.82 4.78
N GLU A 431 -28.04 -7.70 6.02
CA GLU A 431 -29.19 -8.44 6.54
C GLU A 431 -30.54 -7.82 6.09
N ASP A 432 -30.66 -7.56 4.79
CA ASP A 432 -31.82 -6.89 4.18
C ASP A 432 -32.35 -7.61 2.94
N GLY A 433 -31.91 -8.86 2.67
CA GLY A 433 -32.22 -9.59 1.42
C GLY A 433 -33.71 -9.70 1.12
N ALA A 434 -34.51 -10.13 2.11
CA ALA A 434 -35.96 -10.28 1.96
C ALA A 434 -36.68 -8.95 1.65
N THR A 435 -36.13 -7.82 2.12
CA THR A 435 -36.68 -6.48 1.89
C THR A 435 -36.13 -5.81 0.63
N THR A 436 -35.13 -6.42 -0.02
CA THR A 436 -34.39 -5.83 -1.15
C THR A 436 -34.47 -6.70 -2.41
N GLY A 437 -35.64 -7.29 -2.66
CA GLY A 437 -35.96 -7.95 -3.92
C GLY A 437 -35.79 -9.47 -3.94
N ASP A 438 -35.32 -10.06 -2.83
CA ASP A 438 -35.14 -11.49 -2.77
C ASP A 438 -36.39 -12.24 -2.26
N THR A 439 -37.06 -12.99 -3.13
CA THR A 439 -38.38 -13.59 -2.85
C THR A 439 -38.35 -15.01 -2.29
N HIS A 440 -37.19 -15.66 -2.23
CA HIS A 440 -37.13 -17.06 -1.80
C HIS A 440 -37.21 -17.20 -0.26
N PRO A 441 -37.80 -18.28 0.26
CA PRO A 441 -38.21 -18.36 1.68
C PRO A 441 -37.09 -18.16 2.70
N GLU A 442 -35.86 -18.52 2.33
CA GLU A 442 -34.66 -18.34 3.16
C GLU A 442 -33.93 -17.00 2.93
N ALA A 443 -34.55 -16.04 2.24
CA ALA A 443 -33.99 -14.71 2.04
C ALA A 443 -33.72 -14.04 3.40
N ARG A 444 -32.45 -13.71 3.63
CA ARG A 444 -32.00 -12.98 4.83
C ARG A 444 -30.86 -12.06 4.48
N TRP A 445 -29.79 -12.61 3.92
CA TRP A 445 -28.60 -11.87 3.53
C TRP A 445 -28.63 -11.52 2.06
N ARG A 446 -28.26 -10.29 1.74
CA ARG A 446 -27.92 -9.83 0.38
C ARG A 446 -26.42 -9.66 0.30
N HIS A 447 -25.75 -10.60 -0.36
CA HIS A 447 -24.33 -10.53 -0.67
C HIS A 447 -24.17 -9.69 -1.92
N CYS A 448 -23.76 -8.44 -1.77
CA CYS A 448 -23.47 -7.52 -2.85
C CYS A 448 -21.96 -7.60 -3.17
N VAL A 449 -21.63 -8.19 -4.31
CA VAL A 449 -20.28 -8.68 -4.62
C VAL A 449 -19.71 -8.00 -5.86
N LEU A 450 -18.48 -7.49 -5.80
CA LEU A 450 -17.84 -6.82 -6.93
C LEU A 450 -17.63 -7.77 -8.11
N SER A 451 -18.11 -7.38 -9.29
CA SER A 451 -18.01 -8.18 -10.51
C SER A 451 -16.56 -8.56 -10.85
N LEU A 452 -15.61 -7.65 -10.64
CA LEU A 452 -14.21 -7.91 -10.93
C LEU A 452 -13.53 -8.85 -9.91
N SER A 453 -14.15 -9.10 -8.75
CA SER A 453 -13.74 -10.16 -7.81
C SER A 453 -14.25 -11.55 -8.19
N LEU A 454 -15.11 -11.63 -9.22
CA LEU A 454 -15.72 -12.87 -9.69
C LEU A 454 -15.21 -13.30 -11.06
N MET A 455 -15.33 -14.60 -11.32
CA MET A 455 -15.24 -15.21 -12.63
C MET A 455 -16.45 -16.12 -12.81
N PHE A 456 -17.16 -16.00 -13.92
CA PHE A 456 -18.29 -16.88 -14.23
C PHE A 456 -17.82 -18.06 -15.09
N GLY A 457 -18.30 -19.26 -14.76
CA GLY A 457 -18.20 -20.43 -15.64
C GLY A 457 -19.60 -21.02 -15.84
N ALA A 458 -20.00 -21.16 -17.10
CA ALA A 458 -21.26 -21.82 -17.45
C ALA A 458 -21.27 -23.28 -17.00
N LEU A 459 -22.45 -23.82 -16.72
CA LEU A 459 -22.63 -25.26 -16.60
C LEU A 459 -22.72 -25.85 -18.02
N ASP A 460 -21.94 -26.90 -18.29
CA ASP A 460 -22.01 -27.67 -19.55
C ASP A 460 -23.40 -28.27 -19.81
#